data_AF-A0A699ZSK2-F1
#
_entry.id   AF-A0A699ZSK2-F1
#
_cell.length_a   1.000
_cell.length_b   1.000
_cell.length_c   1.000
_cell.angle_alpha   90.00
_cell.angle_beta   90.00
_cell.angle_gamma   90.00
#
_symmetry.space_group_name_H-M   'P 1'
#
loop_
_entity.id
_entity.type
_entity.pdbx_description
1 polymer ?
#
loop_
_entity_poly.entity_id
_entity_poly.type
_entity_poly.pdbx_seq_one_letter_code
_entity_poly.pdbx_strand_id
1 'polypeptide(L)' 'MLEDKPRTSAYQRALECNPALLRGKVVMDLGCGSGILSLFAARAGAARVVALEASQRMAMLAQKARQAGQR' A
#
# COMPACT_ATOMS: atom_id res chain seq x y z
N MET A 1 -2.95 11.74 8.47
CA MET A 1 -2.06 10.72 7.87
C MET A 1 -1.82 11.00 6.38
N LEU A 2 -2.82 10.93 5.49
CA LEU A 2 -2.56 11.09 4.04
C LEU A 2 -1.97 12.45 3.63
N GLU A 3 -2.37 13.52 4.31
CA GLU A 3 -1.86 14.88 4.06
C GLU A 3 -0.45 15.12 4.63
N ASP A 4 0.07 14.20 5.43
CA ASP A 4 1.47 14.21 5.88
C ASP A 4 2.36 13.80 4.70
N LYS A 5 2.73 14.81 3.90
CA LYS A 5 3.52 14.64 2.68
C LYS A 5 4.92 14.09 2.97
N PRO A 6 5.71 14.61 3.93
CA PRO A 6 7.05 14.06 4.20
C PRO A 6 7.00 12.56 4.50
N ARG A 7 6.08 12.13 5.36
CA ARG A 7 5.95 10.73 5.71
C ARG A 7 5.49 9.87 4.52
N THR A 8 4.43 10.28 3.82
CA THR A 8 3.85 9.47 2.74
C THR A 8 4.80 9.36 1.54
N SER A 9 5.48 10.45 1.18
CA SER A 9 6.49 10.45 0.11
C SER A 9 7.73 9.64 0.45
N ALA A 10 8.16 9.61 1.72
CA ALA A 10 9.27 8.76 2.16
C ALA A 10 8.97 7.28 1.92
N TYR A 11 7.79 6.80 2.32
CA TYR A 11 7.37 5.42 2.04
C TYR A 11 7.22 5.16 0.54
N GLN A 12 6.61 6.08 -0.21
CA GLN A 12 6.47 5.94 -1.65
C GLN A 12 7.84 5.74 -2.33
N ARG A 13 8.81 6.61 -2.03
CA ARG A 13 10.17 6.50 -2.58
C ARG A 13 10.85 5.21 -2.14
N ALA A 14 10.74 4.84 -0.87
CA ALA A 14 11.35 3.62 -0.35
C ALA A 14 10.86 2.36 -1.10
N LEU A 15 9.55 2.28 -1.40
CA LEU A 15 8.96 1.13 -2.07
C LEU A 15 9.12 1.21 -3.60
N GLU A 16 8.72 2.31 -4.23
CA GLU A 16 8.66 2.43 -5.69
C GLU A 16 10.03 2.63 -6.34
N CYS A 17 10.98 3.31 -5.67
CA CYS A 17 12.33 3.52 -6.22
C CYS A 17 13.27 2.33 -5.98
N ASN A 18 12.83 1.30 -5.24
CA ASN A 18 13.62 0.11 -4.95
C ASN A 18 12.88 -1.17 -5.37
N PRO A 19 12.50 -1.32 -6.66
CA PRO A 19 11.65 -2.42 -7.11
C PRO A 19 12.25 -3.80 -6.84
N ALA A 20 13.58 -3.93 -6.78
CA ALA A 20 14.24 -5.19 -6.43
C ALA A 20 13.85 -5.74 -5.04
N LEU A 21 13.43 -4.87 -4.11
CA LEU A 21 12.99 -5.27 -2.78
C LEU A 21 11.64 -5.96 -2.78
N LEU A 22 10.78 -5.68 -3.76
CA LEU A 22 9.36 -6.06 -3.73
C LEU A 22 8.95 -6.90 -4.94
N ARG A 23 9.61 -6.74 -6.09
CA ARG A 23 9.23 -7.37 -7.36
C ARG A 23 9.16 -8.89 -7.21
N GLY A 24 8.00 -9.44 -7.56
CA GLY A 24 7.75 -10.89 -7.49
C GLY A 24 7.56 -11.43 -6.07
N LYS A 25 7.63 -10.61 -5.03
CA LYS A 25 7.47 -11.04 -3.63
C LYS A 25 6.03 -10.91 -3.14
N VAL A 26 5.73 -11.65 -2.07
CA VAL A 26 4.51 -11.46 -1.28
C VAL A 26 4.81 -10.45 -0.17
N VAL A 27 4.00 -9.41 -0.06
CA VAL A 27 4.17 -8.30 0.89
C VAL A 27 3.01 -8.29 1.88
N MET A 28 3.29 -8.05 3.16
CA MET A 28 2.28 -7.86 4.20
C MET A 28 2.30 -6.41 4.68
N ASP A 29 1.15 -5.74 4.64
CA ASP A 29 0.94 -4.38 5.12
C ASP A 29 0.09 -4.42 6.40
N LEU A 30 0.75 -4.28 7.55
CA LEU A 30 0.13 -4.38 8.88
C LEU A 30 -0.39 -3.01 9.33
N GLY A 31 -1.68 -2.89 9.58
CA GLY A 31 -2.32 -1.61 9.89
C GLY A 31 -2.41 -0.74 8.64
N CYS A 32 -2.91 -1.32 7.54
CA CYS A 32 -2.85 -0.69 6.23
C CYS A 32 -3.68 0.61 6.14
N GLY A 33 -4.61 0.84 7.07
CA GLY A 33 -5.45 2.03 7.12
C GLY A 33 -6.25 2.21 5.83
N SER A 34 -5.90 3.22 5.04
CA SER A 34 -6.53 3.46 3.73
C SER A 34 -5.97 2.59 2.60
N GLY A 35 -4.95 1.77 2.87
CA GLY A 35 -4.28 0.90 1.88
C GLY A 35 -3.28 1.62 0.97
N ILE A 36 -2.86 2.85 1.28
CA ILE A 36 -1.99 3.64 0.40
C ILE A 36 -0.60 2.98 0.20
N LEU A 37 -0.02 2.41 1.25
CA LEU A 37 1.28 1.73 1.15
C LEU A 37 1.17 0.41 0.41
N SER A 38 0.06 -0.30 0.60
CA SER A 38 -0.29 -1.48 -0.20
C SER A 38 -0.32 -1.17 -1.71
N LEU A 39 -0.84 -0.02 -2.11
CA LEU A 39 -0.85 0.42 -3.52
C LEU A 39 0.56 0.71 -4.03
N PHE A 40 1.42 1.35 -3.24
CA PHE A 40 2.82 1.58 -3.61
C PHE A 40 3.58 0.26 -3.77
N ALA A 41 3.39 -0.70 -2.85
CA ALA A 41 3.99 -2.02 -2.95
C ALA A 41 3.54 -2.79 -4.20
N ALA A 42 2.25 -2.70 -4.55
CA ALA A 42 1.71 -3.27 -5.78
C ALA A 42 2.34 -2.63 -7.03
N ARG A 43 2.42 -1.29 -7.08
CA ARG A 43 3.06 -0.54 -8.17
C ARG A 43 4.55 -0.83 -8.30
N ALA A 44 5.24 -1.12 -7.20
CA ALA A 44 6.64 -1.54 -7.19
C ALA A 44 6.85 -2.97 -7.74
N GLY A 45 5.77 -3.71 -8.03
CA GLY A 45 5.79 -5.02 -8.66
C GLY A 45 5.66 -6.21 -7.71
N ALA A 46 5.17 -6.00 -6.47
CA ALA A 46 4.83 -7.10 -5.59
C ALA A 46 3.88 -8.10 -6.28
N ALA A 47 4.18 -9.39 -6.19
CA ALA A 47 3.33 -10.44 -6.77
C ALA A 47 1.97 -10.52 -6.07
N ARG A 48 1.95 -10.25 -4.77
CA ARG A 48 0.74 -10.17 -3.95
C ARG A 48 0.97 -9.27 -2.76
N VAL A 49 -0.03 -8.46 -2.42
CA VAL A 49 -0.05 -7.67 -1.18
C VAL A 49 -1.19 -8.18 -0.29
N VAL A 50 -0.87 -8.50 0.96
CA VAL A 50 -1.82 -8.87 2.00
C VAL A 50 -1.91 -7.71 2.98
N ALA A 51 -3.00 -6.95 2.90
CA ALA A 51 -3.24 -5.78 3.72
C ALA A 51 -4.14 -6.14 4.91
N LEU A 52 -3.68 -5.88 6.13
CA LEU A 52 -4.38 -6.19 7.37
C LEU A 52 -4.76 -4.89 8.09
N GLU A 53 -6.01 -4.78 8.51
CA GLU A 53 -6.53 -3.63 9.23
C GLU A 53 -7.56 -4.11 10.26
N ALA A 54 -7.40 -3.67 11.50
CA ALA A 54 -8.28 -4.07 12.61
C ALA A 54 -9.60 -3.29 12.60
N SER A 55 -9.58 -2.04 12.11
CA SER A 55 -10.77 -1.22 11.98
C SER A 55 -11.58 -1.61 10.75
N GLN A 56 -12.77 -2.19 10.97
CA GLN A 56 -13.67 -2.58 9.88
C GLN A 56 -14.00 -1.41 8.93
N ARG A 57 -14.16 -0.19 9.46
CA ARG A 57 -14.40 1.01 8.66
C ARG A 57 -13.22 1.32 7.73
N MET A 58 -12.00 1.23 8.24
CA MET A 58 -10.79 1.50 7.46
C MET A 58 -10.53 0.39 6.44
N ALA A 59 -10.74 -0.87 6.81
CA ALA A 59 -10.66 -2.01 5.89
C ALA A 59 -11.60 -1.84 4.69
N MET A 60 -12.85 -1.39 4.91
CA MET A 60 -13.78 -1.07 3.83
C MET A 60 -13.29 0.07 2.94
N LEU A 61 -12.65 1.10 3.50
CA LEU A 61 -12.06 2.20 2.73
C LEU A 61 -10.89 1.69 1.86
N ALA A 62 -9.99 0.88 2.42
CA ALA A 62 -8.88 0.28 1.67
C ALA A 62 -9.37 -0.60 0.50
N GLN A 63 -10.44 -1.36 0.71
CA GLN A 63 -11.07 -2.15 -0.37
C GLN A 63 -11.61 -1.27 -1.51
N LYS A 64 -12.24 -0.13 -1.20
CA LYS A 64 -12.69 0.84 -2.21
C LYS A 64 -11.51 1.49 -2.95
N ALA A 65 -10.46 1.86 -2.22
CA ALA A 65 -9.25 2.44 -2.81
C ALA A 65 -8.57 1.47 -3.79
N ARG A 66 -8.53 0.17 -3.46
CA ARG A 66 -8.05 -0.88 -4.38
C ARG A 66 -8.83 -0.90 -5.69
N GLN A 67 -10.16 -0.79 -5.65
CA GLN A 67 -11.00 -0.80 -6.86
C GLN A 67 -10.78 0.43 -7.73
N ALA A 68 -10.58 1.60 -7.11
CA ALA A 68 -10.28 2.84 -7.82
C ALA A 68 -8.90 2.82 -8.50
N GLY A 69 -7.89 2.21 -7.86
CA GLY A 69 -6.53 2.08 -8.41
C GLY A 69 -6.33 0.97 -9.44
N GLN A 70 -7.38 0.22 -9.79
CA GLN A 70 -7.37 -0.82 -10.84
C GLN A 70 -8.02 -0.35 -12.15
N ARG A 71 -8.46 0.91 -12.22
CA ARG A 71 -8.86 1.61 -13.45
C ARG A 71 -7.66 2.32 -14.04
#